data_AF-A0A1I2GAJ1-F1
#
_entry.id   AF-A0A1I2GAJ1-F1
#
_cell.length_a   1.000
_cell.length_b   1.000
_cell.length_c   1.000
_cell.angle_alpha   90.00
_cell.angle_beta   90.00
_cell.angle_gamma   90.00
#
_symmetry.space_group_name_H-M   'P 1'
#
loop_
_entity.id
_entity.type
_entity.pdbx_description
1 polymer ?
#
loop_
_entity_poly.entity_id
_entity_poly.type
_entity_poly.pdbx_seq_one_letter_code
_entity_poly.pdbx_strand_id
1 'polypeptide(L)'
;MGSLLQLLRPGSTPSASEAEDREAELLHRARGGDIEAWSRLYQEHFDRVFRHIAYLTGDTAAAEDLVQETFARAFVGLAQFEGRGSFAGWLRGIAVNIVRKHWRSRYRGDQAMDRLEVVSAQRSVGTDADPESAHLRQRRAEVLMAVLETLPPHLREAFVLCDLQDMPVPAAAAELGISPGNLRVRATRARARIRSELVRLGWLAEDSHDKERDHGDA
;
A
#
# COMPACT_ATOMS: atom_id res chain seq x y z
N MET A 1 -17.07 53.08 6.78
CA MET A 1 -16.43 52.22 7.79
C MET A 1 -16.73 50.77 7.44
N GLY A 2 -15.74 50.08 6.90
CA GLY A 2 -15.86 48.81 6.21
C GLY A 2 -16.11 47.62 7.13
N SER A 3 -16.97 46.72 6.65
CA SER A 3 -17.30 45.46 7.29
C SER A 3 -16.10 44.50 7.19
N LEU A 4 -15.48 44.21 8.33
CA LEU A 4 -14.33 43.32 8.52
C LEU A 4 -14.73 41.84 8.67
N LEU A 5 -15.94 41.45 8.27
CA LEU A 5 -16.48 40.09 8.45
C LEU A 5 -16.49 39.24 7.17
N GLN A 6 -15.59 39.49 6.21
CA GLN A 6 -15.45 38.66 4.99
C GLN A 6 -14.24 37.72 4.96
N LEU A 7 -13.44 37.61 6.02
CA LEU A 7 -12.14 36.91 5.96
C LEU A 7 -12.05 35.52 6.61
N LEU A 8 -13.16 34.88 6.97
CA LEU A 8 -13.17 33.46 7.35
C LEU A 8 -14.15 32.67 6.48
N ARG A 9 -13.86 32.57 5.18
CA ARG A 9 -14.29 31.38 4.43
C ARG A 9 -13.32 30.27 4.81
N PRO A 10 -13.74 29.19 5.49
CA PRO A 10 -12.95 27.97 5.50
C PRO A 10 -12.73 27.61 4.03
N GLY A 11 -11.46 27.44 3.63
CA GLY A 11 -11.13 27.06 2.26
C GLY A 11 -11.96 25.84 1.90
N SER A 12 -12.77 25.95 0.84
CA SER A 12 -13.58 24.85 0.35
C SER A 12 -12.65 23.67 0.11
N THR A 13 -12.76 22.63 0.94
CA THR A 13 -12.17 21.33 0.60
C THR A 13 -12.75 20.95 -0.75
N PRO A 14 -11.92 20.72 -1.78
CA PRO A 14 -12.42 20.38 -3.09
C PRO A 14 -13.31 19.13 -2.99
N SER A 15 -14.44 19.16 -3.70
CA SER A 15 -15.29 17.98 -3.86
C SER A 15 -14.51 16.86 -4.55
N ALA A 16 -14.88 15.59 -4.31
CA ALA A 16 -14.23 14.45 -4.95
C ALA A 16 -14.18 14.57 -6.49
N SER A 17 -15.26 15.10 -7.09
CA SER A 17 -15.32 15.38 -8.53
C SER A 17 -14.30 16.44 -8.97
N GLU A 18 -14.12 17.51 -8.19
CA GLU A 18 -13.18 18.58 -8.51
C GLU A 18 -11.72 18.12 -8.40
N ALA A 19 -11.45 17.16 -7.50
CA ALA A 19 -10.15 16.53 -7.39
C ALA A 19 -9.86 15.60 -8.57
N GLU A 20 -10.86 14.82 -9.01
CA GLU A 20 -10.76 13.96 -10.20
C GLU A 20 -10.55 14.78 -11.48
N ASP A 21 -11.30 15.86 -11.67
CA ASP A 21 -11.15 16.77 -12.81
C ASP A 21 -9.76 17.42 -12.83
N ARG A 22 -9.25 17.80 -11.65
CA ARG A 22 -7.89 18.35 -11.50
C ARG A 22 -6.82 17.30 -11.83
N GLU A 23 -6.96 16.06 -11.36
CA GLU A 23 -6.04 14.96 -11.66
C GLU A 23 -6.02 14.70 -13.18
N ALA A 24 -7.19 14.71 -13.84
CA ALA A 24 -7.32 14.54 -15.28
C ALA A 24 -6.61 15.65 -16.08
N GLU A 25 -6.75 16.91 -15.66
CA GLU A 25 -6.06 18.04 -16.29
C GLU A 25 -4.54 17.96 -16.14
N LEU A 26 -4.06 17.63 -14.93
CA LEU A 26 -2.63 17.42 -14.70
C LEU A 26 -2.07 16.28 -15.57
N LEU A 27 -2.82 15.19 -15.71
CA LEU A 27 -2.45 14.08 -16.59
C LEU A 27 -2.39 14.49 -18.06
N HIS A 28 -3.36 15.30 -18.52
CA HIS A 28 -3.37 15.81 -19.90
C HIS A 28 -2.12 16.66 -20.19
N ARG A 29 -1.84 17.63 -19.32
CA ARG A 29 -0.66 18.49 -19.44
C ARG A 29 0.65 17.71 -19.34
N ALA A 30 0.76 16.79 -18.39
CA ALA A 30 1.96 15.97 -18.20
C ALA A 30 2.24 15.08 -19.43
N ARG A 31 1.19 14.54 -20.09
CA ARG A 31 1.34 13.83 -21.38
C ARG A 31 1.84 14.74 -22.50
N GLY A 32 1.49 16.01 -22.45
CA GLY A 32 1.99 17.05 -23.36
C GLY A 32 3.45 17.47 -23.10
N GLY A 33 4.13 16.87 -22.11
CA GLY A 33 5.51 17.19 -21.75
C GLY A 33 5.66 18.25 -20.66
N ASP A 34 4.56 18.65 -20.00
CA ASP A 34 4.60 19.59 -18.88
C ASP A 34 5.21 18.93 -17.63
N ILE A 35 6.46 19.28 -17.34
CA ILE A 35 7.22 18.77 -16.20
C ILE A 35 6.63 19.23 -14.87
N GLU A 36 6.03 20.42 -14.81
CA GLU A 36 5.42 20.92 -13.58
C GLU A 36 4.16 20.12 -13.25
N ALA A 37 3.33 19.83 -14.26
CA ALA A 37 2.16 18.97 -14.10
C ALA A 37 2.55 17.56 -13.62
N TRP A 38 3.62 16.99 -14.18
CA TRP A 38 4.17 15.72 -13.69
C TRP A 38 4.66 15.81 -12.24
N SER A 39 5.36 16.88 -11.87
CA SER A 39 5.87 17.06 -10.51
C SER A 39 4.73 17.12 -9.48
N ARG A 40 3.59 17.74 -9.84
CA ARG A 40 2.39 17.74 -8.99
C ARG A 40 1.82 16.35 -8.80
N LEU A 41 1.63 15.60 -9.88
CA LEU A 41 1.19 14.19 -9.81
C LEU A 41 2.13 13.34 -8.96
N TYR A 42 3.45 13.50 -9.14
CA TYR A 42 4.44 12.81 -8.31
C TYR A 42 4.22 13.10 -6.82
N GLN A 43 4.14 14.39 -6.44
CA GLN A 43 3.98 14.80 -5.04
C GLN A 43 2.67 14.27 -4.43
N GLU A 44 1.57 14.31 -5.18
CA GLU A 44 0.24 13.87 -4.73
C GLU A 44 0.15 12.35 -4.51
N HIS A 45 0.92 11.57 -5.26
CA HIS A 45 0.87 10.10 -5.19
C HIS A 45 2.03 9.46 -4.43
N PHE A 46 3.13 10.17 -4.21
CA PHE A 46 4.38 9.61 -3.66
C PHE A 46 4.14 8.81 -2.39
N ASP A 47 3.53 9.41 -1.36
CA ASP A 47 3.34 8.77 -0.05
C ASP A 47 2.47 7.51 -0.14
N ARG A 48 1.51 7.49 -1.07
CA ARG A 48 0.62 6.34 -1.25
C ARG A 48 1.34 5.19 -1.93
N VAL A 49 2.13 5.49 -2.96
CA VAL A 49 2.93 4.50 -3.68
C VAL A 49 4.08 3.99 -2.80
N PHE A 50 4.77 4.86 -2.09
CA PHE A 50 5.84 4.50 -1.16
C PHE A 50 5.34 3.54 -0.08
N ARG A 51 4.25 3.88 0.62
CA ARG A 51 3.66 2.99 1.64
C ARG A 51 3.25 1.65 1.05
N HIS A 52 2.64 1.66 -0.13
CA HIS A 52 2.26 0.44 -0.83
C HIS A 52 3.46 -0.46 -1.14
N ILE A 53 4.56 0.12 -1.65
CA ILE A 53 5.80 -0.60 -1.92
C ILE A 53 6.42 -1.11 -0.62
N ALA A 54 6.47 -0.30 0.43
CA ALA A 54 6.98 -0.69 1.74
C ALA A 54 6.19 -1.87 2.34
N TYR A 55 4.86 -1.89 2.20
CA TYR A 55 4.03 -3.03 2.61
C TYR A 55 4.33 -4.30 1.80
N LEU A 56 4.62 -4.17 0.50
CA LEU A 56 4.98 -5.31 -0.34
C LEU A 56 6.38 -5.83 -0.03
N THR A 57 7.36 -4.95 0.20
CA THR A 57 8.76 -5.33 0.43
C THR A 57 9.03 -5.77 1.86
N GLY A 58 8.35 -5.19 2.85
CA GLY A 58 8.77 -5.32 4.25
C GLY A 58 10.21 -4.81 4.48
N ASP A 59 10.65 -3.87 3.65
CA ASP A 59 12.00 -3.30 3.67
C ASP A 59 11.86 -1.86 3.21
N THR A 60 11.96 -0.93 4.17
CA THR A 60 11.77 0.50 3.93
C THR A 60 12.90 1.08 3.08
N ALA A 61 14.13 0.57 3.24
CA ALA A 61 15.28 1.03 2.45
C ALA A 61 15.12 0.61 0.99
N ALA A 62 14.73 -0.64 0.73
CA ALA A 62 14.40 -1.05 -0.63
C ALA A 62 13.20 -0.30 -1.20
N ALA A 63 12.24 0.13 -0.37
CA ALA A 63 11.07 0.84 -0.83
C ALA A 63 11.40 2.22 -1.43
N GLU A 64 12.41 2.92 -0.91
CA GLU A 64 12.87 4.21 -1.45
C GLU A 64 13.35 4.06 -2.91
N ASP A 65 14.20 3.07 -3.20
CA ASP A 65 14.69 2.83 -4.56
C ASP A 65 13.57 2.39 -5.51
N LEU A 66 12.69 1.53 -5.04
CA LEU A 66 11.61 0.97 -5.86
C LEU A 66 10.51 1.99 -6.14
N VAL A 67 10.25 2.95 -5.24
CA VAL A 67 9.32 4.05 -5.53
C VAL A 67 9.89 4.99 -6.60
N GLN A 68 11.19 5.28 -6.55
CA GLN A 68 11.85 6.09 -7.58
C GLN A 68 11.77 5.41 -8.95
N GLU A 69 12.10 4.12 -9.03
CA GLU A 69 11.96 3.33 -10.26
C GLU A 69 10.50 3.29 -10.75
N THR A 70 9.53 3.25 -9.83
CA THR A 70 8.10 3.26 -10.18
C THR A 70 7.72 4.56 -10.87
N PHE A 71 8.08 5.71 -10.29
CA PHE A 71 7.77 6.99 -10.91
C PHE A 71 8.58 7.23 -12.19
N ALA A 72 9.83 6.75 -12.28
CA ALA A 72 10.60 6.82 -13.52
C ALA A 72 9.91 6.05 -14.66
N ARG A 73 9.43 4.83 -14.40
CA ARG A 73 8.66 4.06 -15.40
C ARG A 73 7.32 4.66 -15.71
N ALA A 74 6.64 5.22 -14.70
CA ALA A 74 5.38 5.89 -14.89
C ALA A 74 5.55 7.15 -15.76
N PHE A 75 6.62 7.92 -15.58
CA PHE A 75 6.93 9.06 -16.44
C PHE A 75 7.09 8.64 -17.91
N VAL A 76 7.90 7.61 -18.17
CA VAL A 76 8.13 7.09 -19.53
C VAL A 76 6.86 6.48 -20.13
N GLY A 77 6.07 5.77 -19.31
CA GLY A 77 4.84 5.09 -19.74
C GLY A 77 3.61 5.99 -19.82
N LEU A 78 3.69 7.25 -19.38
CA LEU A 78 2.52 8.11 -19.21
C LEU A 78 1.76 8.36 -20.53
N ALA A 79 2.49 8.44 -21.64
CA ALA A 79 1.93 8.58 -22.98
C ALA A 79 1.06 7.36 -23.39
N GLN A 80 1.31 6.19 -22.82
CA GLN A 80 0.59 4.94 -23.09
C GLN A 80 -0.53 4.68 -22.07
N PHE A 81 -0.67 5.51 -21.03
CA PHE A 81 -1.77 5.37 -20.09
C PHE A 81 -3.08 5.73 -20.80
N GLU A 82 -3.96 4.76 -21.05
CA GLU A 82 -5.20 4.96 -21.83
C GLU A 82 -6.38 5.47 -20.98
N GLY A 83 -6.17 5.78 -19.69
CA GLY A 83 -7.27 6.21 -18.80
C GLY A 83 -8.29 5.12 -18.46
N ARG A 84 -7.99 3.85 -18.80
CA ARG A 84 -8.79 2.69 -18.37
C ARG A 84 -8.56 2.42 -16.89
N GLY A 85 -9.26 3.17 -16.04
CA GLY A 85 -9.16 3.12 -14.57
C GLY A 85 -8.42 4.32 -13.98
N SER A 86 -8.30 4.36 -12.65
CA SER A 86 -7.66 5.48 -11.95
C SER A 86 -6.14 5.47 -12.14
N PHE A 87 -5.55 6.66 -12.19
CA PHE A 87 -4.10 6.82 -12.28
C PHE A 87 -3.38 6.19 -11.09
N ALA A 88 -3.94 6.31 -9.89
CA ALA A 88 -3.44 5.62 -8.70
C ALA A 88 -3.43 4.09 -8.88
N GLY A 89 -4.43 3.50 -9.55
CA GLY A 89 -4.47 2.07 -9.88
C GLY A 89 -3.37 1.68 -10.87
N TRP A 90 -3.14 2.51 -11.88
CA TRP A 90 -2.06 2.32 -12.84
C TRP A 90 -0.67 2.37 -12.19
N LEU A 91 -0.41 3.36 -11.33
CA LEU A 91 0.83 3.46 -10.55
C LEU A 91 1.06 2.22 -9.67
N ARG A 92 0.01 1.71 -9.03
CA ARG A 92 0.09 0.46 -8.25
C ARG A 92 0.49 -0.74 -9.11
N GLY A 93 -0.07 -0.87 -10.31
CA GLY A 93 0.32 -1.94 -11.24
C GLY A 93 1.80 -1.88 -11.65
N ILE A 94 2.34 -0.67 -11.87
CA ILE A 94 3.77 -0.48 -12.14
C ILE A 94 4.61 -0.88 -10.91
N ALA A 95 4.22 -0.41 -9.73
CA ALA A 95 4.88 -0.71 -8.46
C ALA A 95 4.97 -2.21 -8.18
N VAL A 96 3.86 -2.94 -8.31
CA VAL A 96 3.82 -4.39 -8.10
C VAL A 96 4.78 -5.11 -9.04
N ASN A 97 4.81 -4.74 -10.33
CA ASN A 97 5.72 -5.34 -11.30
C ASN A 97 7.20 -5.11 -10.94
N ILE A 98 7.54 -3.91 -10.47
CA ILE A 98 8.89 -3.57 -10.02
C ILE A 98 9.26 -4.37 -8.77
N VAL A 99 8.39 -4.37 -7.75
CA VAL A 99 8.62 -5.12 -6.51
C VAL A 99 8.79 -6.61 -6.80
N ARG A 100 7.98 -7.19 -7.69
CA ARG A 100 8.14 -8.60 -8.10
C ARG A 100 9.44 -8.88 -8.84
N LYS A 101 9.96 -7.93 -9.63
CA LYS A 101 11.29 -8.05 -10.24
C LYS A 101 12.38 -8.02 -9.17
N HIS A 102 12.27 -7.12 -8.19
CA HIS A 102 13.15 -7.03 -7.03
C HIS A 102 13.20 -8.34 -6.25
N TRP A 103 12.04 -8.90 -5.89
CA TRP A 103 11.94 -10.19 -5.21
C TRP A 103 12.53 -11.36 -6.01
N ARG A 104 12.27 -11.44 -7.32
CA ARG A 104 12.87 -12.49 -8.18
C ARG A 104 14.38 -12.37 -8.26
N SER A 105 14.91 -11.16 -8.20
CA SER A 105 16.36 -10.91 -8.19
C SER A 105 16.96 -11.28 -6.84
N ARG A 106 16.34 -10.85 -5.73
CA ARG A 106 16.75 -11.19 -4.37
C ARG A 106 16.67 -12.70 -4.14
N TYR A 107 15.60 -13.39 -4.53
CA TYR A 107 15.49 -14.86 -4.34
C TYR A 107 16.51 -15.68 -5.15
N ARG A 108 16.98 -15.20 -6.30
CA ARG A 108 18.11 -15.82 -7.02
C ARG A 108 19.45 -15.57 -6.32
N GLY A 109 19.58 -14.49 -5.55
CA GLY A 109 20.75 -14.15 -4.75
C GLY A 109 20.73 -14.70 -3.31
N ASP A 110 19.55 -14.88 -2.71
CA ASP A 110 19.35 -15.25 -1.30
C ASP A 110 19.62 -16.73 -1.05
N GLN A 111 19.68 -17.59 -2.08
CA GLN A 111 20.30 -18.92 -1.95
C GLN A 111 21.79 -18.86 -1.55
N ALA A 112 22.41 -17.66 -1.54
CA ALA A 112 23.79 -17.45 -1.13
C ALA A 112 23.97 -16.68 0.20
N MET A 113 22.91 -16.16 0.85
CA MET A 113 23.08 -15.14 1.91
C MET A 113 22.16 -15.34 3.14
N ASP A 114 22.02 -16.57 3.61
CA ASP A 114 21.13 -16.94 4.74
C ASP A 114 21.70 -16.61 6.14
N ARG A 115 22.41 -15.47 6.32
CA ARG A 115 22.96 -15.04 7.63
C ARG A 115 23.16 -13.51 7.74
N LEU A 116 22.22 -12.78 8.35
CA LEU A 116 22.43 -11.90 9.52
C LEU A 116 21.18 -11.09 9.91
N GLU A 117 21.14 -10.74 11.19
CA GLU A 117 20.04 -10.21 12.00
C GLU A 117 19.59 -8.75 11.78
N VAL A 118 18.30 -8.56 12.12
CA VAL A 118 17.55 -7.42 12.70
C VAL A 118 18.34 -6.20 13.18
N VAL A 119 17.93 -4.98 12.77
CA VAL A 119 17.85 -3.75 13.61
C VAL A 119 16.84 -2.73 13.04
N SER A 120 16.03 -2.15 13.92
CA SER A 120 15.07 -1.05 13.71
C SER A 120 15.69 0.35 13.61
N ALA A 121 15.05 1.31 12.91
CA ALA A 121 14.61 2.62 13.47
C ALA A 121 14.12 3.63 12.39
N GLN A 122 12.89 4.12 12.63
CA GLN A 122 12.37 5.50 12.50
C GLN A 122 12.52 6.30 11.19
N ARG A 123 11.36 6.73 10.66
CA ARG A 123 11.16 8.11 10.15
C ARG A 123 9.68 8.49 10.18
N SER A 124 9.37 9.59 10.85
CA SER A 124 8.04 10.21 10.91
C SER A 124 8.07 11.57 10.22
N VAL A 125 7.23 11.77 9.22
CA VAL A 125 6.91 13.08 8.63
C VAL A 125 5.40 13.22 8.73
N GLY A 126 4.95 14.20 9.53
CA GLY A 126 3.53 14.46 9.78
C GLY A 126 3.01 15.58 8.89
N THR A 127 1.82 15.40 8.34
CA THR A 127 1.00 16.45 7.73
C THR A 127 -0.33 16.50 8.49
N ASP A 128 -0.80 17.72 8.74
CA ASP A 128 -1.92 18.11 9.59
C ASP A 128 -3.15 17.19 9.54
N ALA A 129 -3.38 16.51 10.66
CA ALA A 129 -4.66 16.02 11.13
C ALA A 129 -4.53 15.81 12.64
N ASP A 130 -5.60 16.08 13.40
CA ASP A 130 -5.74 15.86 14.85
C ASP A 130 -4.64 14.96 15.47
N PRO A 131 -3.72 15.51 16.30
CA PRO A 131 -2.47 14.85 16.68
C PRO A 131 -2.65 13.47 17.33
N GLU A 132 -3.72 13.31 18.10
CA GLU A 132 -4.03 12.08 18.81
C GLU A 132 -4.48 10.97 17.85
N SER A 133 -5.36 11.30 16.90
CA SER A 133 -5.78 10.35 15.86
C SER A 133 -4.70 10.07 14.81
N ALA A 134 -3.82 11.02 14.53
CA ALA A 134 -2.68 10.84 13.63
C ALA A 134 -1.63 9.88 14.22
N HIS A 135 -1.31 10.04 15.51
CA HIS A 135 -0.39 9.16 16.22
C HIS A 135 -0.90 7.71 16.25
N LEU A 136 -2.19 7.51 16.56
CA LEU A 136 -2.79 6.17 16.58
C LEU A 136 -2.82 5.51 15.19
N ARG A 137 -3.11 6.29 14.13
CA ARG A 137 -3.04 5.80 12.74
C ARG A 137 -1.62 5.40 12.35
N GLN A 138 -0.63 6.22 12.71
CA GLN A 138 0.78 5.91 12.46
C GLN A 138 1.21 4.64 13.19
N ARG A 139 0.84 4.50 14.46
CA ARG A 139 1.18 3.32 15.26
C ARG A 139 0.57 2.02 14.70
N ARG A 140 -0.68 2.08 14.23
CA ARG A 140 -1.33 0.96 13.52
C ARG A 140 -0.60 0.59 12.24
N ALA A 141 -0.15 1.59 11.47
CA ALA A 141 0.59 1.36 10.24
C ALA A 141 1.96 0.72 10.49
N GLU A 142 2.69 1.18 11.51
CA GLU A 142 3.97 0.60 11.95
C GLU A 142 3.82 -0.88 12.34
N VAL A 143 2.79 -1.19 13.12
CA VAL A 143 2.52 -2.56 13.57
C VAL A 143 2.13 -3.45 12.39
N LEU A 144 1.29 -2.97 11.48
CA LEU A 144 0.94 -3.71 10.28
C LEU A 144 2.19 -4.00 9.42
N MET A 145 3.09 -3.02 9.24
CA MET A 145 4.36 -3.25 8.54
C MET A 145 5.19 -4.35 9.21
N ALA A 146 5.42 -4.24 10.52
CA ALA A 146 6.18 -5.23 11.27
C ALA A 146 5.56 -6.63 11.18
N VAL A 147 4.23 -6.74 11.21
CA VAL A 147 3.55 -8.03 11.03
C VAL A 147 3.72 -8.56 9.60
N LEU A 148 3.57 -7.73 8.58
CA LEU A 148 3.76 -8.14 7.18
C LEU A 148 5.19 -8.61 6.92
N GLU A 149 6.20 -8.00 7.56
CA GLU A 149 7.60 -8.42 7.50
C GLU A 149 7.80 -9.88 7.94
N THR A 150 7.02 -10.36 8.91
CA THR A 150 7.09 -11.76 9.37
C THR A 150 6.46 -12.77 8.41
N LEU A 151 5.67 -12.33 7.43
CA LEU A 151 5.00 -13.24 6.49
C LEU A 151 5.96 -13.72 5.41
N PRO A 152 5.92 -15.01 5.03
CA PRO A 152 6.54 -15.49 3.80
C PRO A 152 6.10 -14.66 2.59
N PRO A 153 7.00 -14.33 1.64
CA PRO A 153 6.69 -13.40 0.54
C PRO A 153 5.42 -13.75 -0.24
N HIS A 154 5.23 -15.03 -0.56
CA HIS A 154 4.07 -15.51 -1.32
C HIS A 154 2.72 -15.32 -0.59
N LEU A 155 2.71 -15.30 0.75
CA LEU A 155 1.52 -15.01 1.55
C LEU A 155 1.30 -13.50 1.65
N ARG A 156 2.38 -12.73 1.83
CA ARG A 156 2.36 -11.27 1.84
C ARG A 156 1.80 -10.72 0.53
N GLU A 157 2.30 -11.19 -0.61
CA GLU A 157 1.81 -10.82 -1.94
C GLU A 157 0.30 -11.04 -2.08
N ALA A 158 -0.20 -12.20 -1.67
CA ALA A 158 -1.61 -12.52 -1.76
C ALA A 158 -2.48 -11.59 -0.90
N PHE A 159 -2.05 -11.33 0.35
CA PHE A 159 -2.75 -10.41 1.26
C PHE A 159 -2.71 -8.97 0.76
N VAL A 160 -1.55 -8.48 0.34
CA VAL A 160 -1.43 -7.08 -0.11
C VAL A 160 -2.24 -6.83 -1.38
N LEU A 161 -2.26 -7.77 -2.33
CA LEU A 161 -3.09 -7.63 -3.53
C LEU A 161 -4.60 -7.74 -3.24
N CYS A 162 -5.02 -8.71 -2.43
CA CYS A 162 -6.44 -8.94 -2.21
C CYS A 162 -7.05 -8.01 -1.14
N ASP A 163 -6.37 -7.86 0.00
CA ASP A 163 -6.94 -7.27 1.21
C ASP A 163 -6.56 -5.78 1.38
N LEU A 164 -5.40 -5.35 0.89
CA LEU A 164 -4.98 -3.94 0.98
C LEU A 164 -5.26 -3.13 -0.29
N GLN A 165 -5.45 -3.79 -1.43
CA GLN A 165 -5.68 -3.14 -2.72
C GLN A 165 -7.03 -3.46 -3.34
N ASP A 166 -7.82 -4.30 -2.69
CA ASP A 166 -9.11 -4.79 -3.18
C ASP A 166 -9.03 -5.34 -4.62
N MET A 167 -7.87 -5.91 -5.00
CA MET A 167 -7.70 -6.45 -6.35
C MET A 167 -8.55 -7.72 -6.50
N PRO A 168 -9.36 -7.84 -7.57
CA PRO A 168 -10.16 -9.03 -7.80
C PRO A 168 -9.29 -10.29 -7.88
N VAL A 169 -9.74 -11.36 -7.22
CA VAL A 169 -9.04 -12.66 -7.16
C VAL A 169 -8.56 -13.14 -8.55
N PRO A 170 -9.34 -13.07 -9.64
CA PRO A 170 -8.85 -13.49 -10.96
C PRO A 170 -7.67 -12.65 -11.46
N ALA A 171 -7.71 -11.33 -11.26
CA ALA A 171 -6.67 -10.40 -11.68
C ALA A 171 -5.38 -10.60 -10.87
N ALA A 172 -5.50 -10.68 -9.53
CA ALA A 172 -4.37 -10.94 -8.65
C ALA A 172 -3.72 -12.32 -8.90
N ALA A 173 -4.52 -13.33 -9.26
CA ALA A 173 -4.01 -14.67 -9.55
C ALA A 173 -3.24 -14.71 -10.88
N ALA A 174 -3.81 -14.09 -11.92
CA ALA A 174 -3.14 -13.90 -13.20
C ALA A 174 -1.85 -13.11 -13.03
N GLU A 175 -1.89 -12.05 -12.22
CA GLU A 175 -0.71 -11.27 -11.89
C GLU A 175 0.35 -12.17 -11.26
N LEU A 176 0.06 -12.86 -10.16
CA LEU A 176 1.03 -13.74 -9.48
C LEU A 176 1.44 -15.00 -10.28
N GLY A 177 0.80 -15.29 -11.42
CA GLY A 177 1.09 -16.49 -12.22
C GLY A 177 0.66 -17.79 -11.52
N ILE A 178 -0.40 -17.73 -10.72
CA ILE A 178 -0.95 -18.87 -9.97
C ILE A 178 -2.44 -19.05 -10.26
N SER A 179 -3.03 -20.17 -9.87
CA SER A 179 -4.48 -20.37 -10.01
C SER A 179 -5.26 -19.51 -9.00
N PRO A 180 -6.50 -19.08 -9.33
CA PRO A 180 -7.38 -18.38 -8.38
C PRO A 180 -7.62 -19.16 -7.08
N GLY A 181 -7.66 -20.49 -7.16
CA GLY A 181 -7.76 -21.36 -5.98
C GLY A 181 -6.51 -21.26 -5.09
N ASN A 182 -5.31 -21.28 -5.68
CA ASN A 182 -4.06 -21.12 -4.93
C ASN A 182 -4.00 -19.74 -4.25
N LEU A 183 -4.41 -18.68 -4.96
CA LEU A 183 -4.46 -17.33 -4.39
C LEU A 183 -5.37 -17.25 -3.16
N ARG A 184 -6.59 -17.80 -3.23
CA ARG A 184 -7.53 -17.83 -2.09
C ARG A 184 -6.94 -18.54 -0.87
N VAL A 185 -6.25 -19.66 -1.10
CA VAL A 185 -5.56 -20.40 -0.02
C VAL A 185 -4.46 -19.53 0.59
N ARG A 186 -3.63 -18.89 -0.23
CA ARG A 186 -2.55 -17.99 0.26
C ARG A 186 -3.12 -16.82 1.05
N ALA A 187 -4.12 -16.11 0.53
CA ALA A 187 -4.76 -14.98 1.20
C ALA A 187 -5.37 -15.40 2.56
N THR A 188 -6.02 -16.56 2.61
CA THR A 188 -6.59 -17.10 3.87
C THR A 188 -5.51 -17.42 4.90
N ARG A 189 -4.42 -18.07 4.47
CA ARG A 189 -3.27 -18.37 5.35
C ARG A 189 -2.58 -17.08 5.82
N ALA A 190 -2.47 -16.09 4.96
CA ALA A 190 -1.91 -14.79 5.29
C ALA A 190 -2.74 -14.08 6.36
N ARG A 191 -4.06 -14.00 6.19
CA ARG A 191 -4.99 -13.45 7.19
C ARG A 191 -4.88 -14.15 8.55
N ALA A 192 -4.81 -15.49 8.55
CA ALA A 192 -4.67 -16.26 9.80
C ALA A 192 -3.37 -15.93 10.54
N ARG A 193 -2.23 -15.84 9.82
CA ARG A 193 -0.95 -15.46 10.43
C ARG A 193 -0.96 -14.01 10.94
N ILE A 194 -1.46 -13.07 10.14
CA ILE A 194 -1.57 -11.66 10.54
C ILE A 194 -2.41 -11.53 11.79
N ARG A 195 -3.57 -12.21 11.86
CA ARG A 195 -4.42 -12.22 13.06
C ARG A 195 -3.66 -12.77 14.27
N SER A 196 -3.01 -13.93 14.13
CA SER A 196 -2.23 -14.54 15.20
C SER A 196 -1.16 -13.59 15.74
N GLU A 197 -0.46 -12.88 14.85
CA GLU A 197 0.58 -11.93 15.23
C GLU A 197 0.01 -10.68 15.90
N LEU A 198 -1.10 -10.13 15.39
CA LEU A 198 -1.76 -8.99 16.00
C LEU A 198 -2.33 -9.32 17.39
N VAL A 199 -2.85 -10.54 17.59
CA VAL A 199 -3.27 -11.05 18.90
C VAL A 199 -2.08 -11.14 19.84
N ARG A 200 -0.96 -11.75 19.40
CA ARG A 200 0.28 -11.83 20.18
C ARG A 200 0.81 -10.46 20.62
N LEU A 201 0.65 -9.45 19.76
CA LEU A 201 1.07 -8.07 20.03
C LEU A 201 0.02 -7.27 20.84
N GLY A 202 -1.12 -7.87 21.21
CA GLY A 202 -2.20 -7.21 21.97
C GLY A 202 -3.04 -6.21 21.17
N TRP A 203 -2.96 -6.25 19.84
CA TRP A 203 -3.72 -5.37 18.94
C TRP A 203 -5.10 -5.92 18.55
N LEU A 204 -5.31 -7.22 18.69
CA LEU A 204 -6.60 -7.89 18.54
C LEU A 204 -6.89 -8.74 19.78
N ALA A 205 -8.17 -8.83 20.16
CA ALA A 205 -8.58 -9.77 21.18
C ALA A 205 -8.44 -11.22 20.67
N GLU A 206 -8.12 -12.16 21.55
CA GLU A 206 -8.30 -13.58 21.26
C GLU A 206 -9.79 -13.84 21.05
N ASP A 207 -10.17 -14.34 19.87
CA ASP A 207 -11.54 -14.82 19.66
C ASP A 207 -11.77 -16.03 20.58
N SER A 208 -12.43 -15.80 21.71
CA SER A 208 -12.89 -16.83 22.64
C SER A 208 -14.12 -17.55 22.08
N HIS A 209 -13.93 -18.37 21.05
CA HIS A 209 -14.96 -19.30 20.57
C HIS A 209 -14.35 -20.64 20.10
N ASP A 210 -14.25 -21.60 21.02
CA ASP A 210 -14.99 -22.88 20.97
C ASP A 210 -14.70 -23.68 22.28
N LYS A 211 -15.41 -23.32 23.37
CA LYS A 211 -15.56 -24.16 24.58
C LYS A 211 -17.04 -24.31 24.88
N GLU A 212 -17.82 -24.72 23.89
CA GLU A 212 -19.20 -25.18 24.11
C GLU A 212 -19.56 -26.21 23.03
N ARG A 213 -18.86 -27.34 23.07
CA ARG A 213 -19.43 -28.61 22.59
C ARG A 213 -19.59 -29.53 23.80
N ASP A 214 -20.78 -29.39 24.36
CA ASP A 214 -21.60 -30.48 24.86
C ASP A 214 -21.06 -31.26 26.09
N HIS A 215 -21.29 -30.67 27.26
CA HIS A 215 -21.73 -31.45 28.42
C HIS A 215 -23.25 -31.59 28.35
N GLY A 216 -23.73 -32.79 28.00
CA GLY A 216 -25.07 -33.24 28.36
C GLY A 216 -25.94 -33.71 27.19
N ASP A 217 -25.94 -35.02 26.93
CA ASP A 217 -27.10 -35.79 27.36
C ASP A 217 -26.73 -37.26 27.64
N ALA A 218 -27.52 -37.84 28.53
CA ALA A 218 -27.34 -39.10 29.24
C ALA A 218 -27.36 -40.39 28.38
#